data_AF-A0A2Y9LE68-F1
#
_entry.id   AF-A0A2Y9LE68-F1
#
_cell.length_a   1.000
_cell.length_b   1.000
_cell.length_c   1.000
_cell.angle_alpha   90.00
_cell.angle_beta   90.00
_cell.angle_gamma   90.00
#
_symmetry.space_group_name_H-M   'P 1'
#
loop_
_entity.id
_entity.type
_entity.pdbx_description
1 polymer ?
#
loop_
_entity_poly.entity_id
_entity_poly.type
_entity_poly.pdbx_seq_one_letter_code
_entity_poly.pdbx_strand_id
1 'polypeptide(L)'
;MAAHGPALCLFDVDGTLTAPRQKITKDMDCFLQKLRQKIKVGVVGGSDFEKVQEQLGNDVVEKYDYVFPENGLVAYKDGKLLCKQNIQGHLGEALIQDLINYCLSYIAKIKLPKKRGTFIEFRNGMLNVSPVGRSCSQEERIEFYELDQKESIRQKFVEDLRREFAGKGLTFSIGGQISFDVFPDGWDKRYCLGHVEKDGYETIYFFGDKTMPILGEELSPLGPEGPLVATLTFPRRWGLHFPTGIDPPSRLFCPLGVPQHPPRSLRASAAGLRGGDVR
;
A
#
# COMPACT_ATOMS: atom_id res chain seq x y z
N MET A 1 11.98 31.20 -13.05
CA MET A 1 11.24 30.02 -12.56
C MET A 1 12.29 28.98 -12.21
N ALA A 2 12.33 28.49 -10.97
CA ALA A 2 13.28 27.45 -10.60
C ALA A 2 13.02 26.23 -11.48
N ALA A 3 14.06 25.70 -12.14
CA ALA A 3 13.96 24.43 -12.82
C ALA A 3 13.66 23.38 -11.73
N HIS A 4 12.45 22.85 -11.72
CA HIS A 4 12.14 21.70 -10.87
C HIS A 4 13.01 20.55 -11.38
N GLY A 5 13.81 19.96 -10.48
CA GLY A 5 14.64 18.82 -10.82
C GLY A 5 13.82 17.60 -11.28
N PRO A 6 14.49 16.56 -11.79
CA PRO A 6 13.82 15.37 -12.31
C PRO A 6 12.93 14.75 -11.23
N ALA A 7 11.64 14.60 -11.56
CA ALA A 7 10.64 14.07 -10.65
C ALA A 7 9.87 12.89 -11.26
N LEU A 8 9.33 12.04 -10.38
CA LEU A 8 8.54 10.87 -10.71
C LEU A 8 7.22 10.91 -9.93
N CYS A 9 6.10 10.71 -10.63
CA CYS A 9 4.82 10.46 -9.98
C CYS A 9 4.51 8.97 -9.99
N LEU A 10 4.43 8.36 -8.80
CA LEU A 10 4.01 6.98 -8.58
C LEU A 10 2.56 6.94 -8.08
N PHE A 11 1.74 6.13 -8.73
CA PHE A 11 0.33 5.98 -8.40
C PHE A 11 0.02 4.55 -7.95
N ASP A 12 -0.69 4.41 -6.83
CA ASP A 12 -1.42 3.19 -6.55
C ASP A 12 -2.53 2.97 -7.57
N VAL A 13 -2.98 1.73 -7.77
CA VAL A 13 -3.99 1.40 -8.80
C VAL A 13 -5.39 1.46 -8.22
N ASP A 14 -5.72 0.49 -7.37
CA ASP A 14 -7.05 0.32 -6.80
C ASP A 14 -7.39 1.45 -5.81
N GLY A 15 -8.56 2.05 -5.95
CA GLY A 15 -9.01 3.15 -5.08
C GLY A 15 -8.36 4.51 -5.39
N THR A 16 -7.27 4.51 -6.16
CA THR A 16 -6.51 5.73 -6.52
C THR A 16 -6.72 6.10 -7.98
N LEU A 17 -6.27 5.27 -8.93
CA LEU A 17 -6.51 5.49 -10.37
C LEU A 17 -7.86 4.94 -10.82
N THR A 18 -8.30 3.83 -10.22
CA THR A 18 -9.55 3.16 -10.57
C THR A 18 -10.46 3.03 -9.36
N ALA A 19 -11.76 2.83 -9.58
CA ALA A 19 -12.57 2.25 -8.50
C ALA A 19 -12.05 0.83 -8.18
N PRO A 20 -12.20 0.33 -6.94
CA PRO A 20 -11.70 -0.98 -6.56
C PRO A 20 -12.16 -2.08 -7.52
N ARG A 21 -11.21 -2.81 -8.11
CA ARG A 21 -11.40 -3.90 -9.08
C ARG A 21 -12.15 -3.50 -10.35
N GLN A 22 -12.14 -2.22 -10.71
CA GLN A 22 -12.76 -1.71 -11.93
C GLN A 22 -11.70 -1.21 -12.91
N LYS A 23 -12.11 -1.05 -14.17
CA LYS A 23 -11.28 -0.45 -15.22
C LYS A 23 -11.10 1.04 -15.02
N ILE A 24 -9.97 1.57 -15.47
CA ILE A 24 -9.69 3.00 -15.53
C ILE A 24 -10.70 3.70 -16.43
N THR A 25 -11.12 4.90 -16.03
CA THR A 25 -12.00 5.73 -16.86
C THR A 25 -11.17 6.42 -17.96
N LYS A 26 -11.82 6.72 -19.09
CA LYS A 26 -11.16 7.43 -20.20
C LYS A 26 -10.58 8.78 -19.77
N ASP A 27 -11.27 9.49 -18.87
CA ASP A 27 -10.83 10.78 -18.38
C ASP A 27 -9.56 10.68 -17.54
N MET A 28 -9.45 9.66 -16.67
CA MET A 28 -8.26 9.42 -15.86
C MET A 28 -7.08 8.98 -16.74
N ASP A 29 -7.30 8.06 -17.68
CA ASP A 29 -6.27 7.61 -18.63
C ASP A 29 -5.74 8.80 -19.45
N CYS A 30 -6.63 9.63 -20.01
CA CYS A 30 -6.27 10.85 -20.75
C CYS A 30 -5.47 11.85 -19.88
N PHE A 31 -5.85 12.03 -18.62
CA PHE A 31 -5.10 12.86 -17.68
C PHE A 31 -3.68 12.33 -17.46
N LEU A 32 -3.51 11.04 -17.20
CA LEU A 32 -2.21 10.42 -16.96
C LEU A 32 -1.30 10.51 -18.20
N GLN A 33 -1.86 10.33 -19.41
CA GLN A 33 -1.09 10.50 -20.64
C GLN A 33 -0.64 11.94 -20.86
N LYS A 34 -1.46 12.94 -20.52
CA LYS A 34 -1.05 14.36 -20.53
C LYS A 34 -0.01 14.67 -19.46
N LEU A 35 -0.12 14.05 -18.28
CA LEU A 35 0.85 14.20 -17.20
C LEU A 35 2.22 13.63 -17.61
N ARG A 36 2.23 12.46 -18.26
CA ARG A 36 3.44 11.78 -18.73
C ARG A 36 4.27 12.61 -19.71
N GLN A 37 3.65 13.52 -20.46
CA GLN A 37 4.35 14.46 -21.34
C GLN A 37 5.17 15.50 -20.57
N LYS A 38 4.92 15.70 -19.28
CA LYS A 38 5.56 16.72 -18.43
C LYS A 38 6.46 16.12 -17.35
N ILE A 39 6.10 14.95 -16.82
CA ILE A 39 6.81 14.28 -15.73
C ILE A 39 6.78 12.76 -15.93
N LYS A 40 7.77 12.04 -15.43
CA LYS A 40 7.75 10.57 -15.47
C LYS A 40 6.61 10.04 -14.60
N VAL A 41 5.91 9.03 -15.10
CA VAL A 41 4.75 8.43 -14.43
C VAL A 41 4.97 6.93 -14.28
N GLY A 42 4.77 6.43 -13.07
CA GLY A 42 4.75 5.01 -12.80
C GLY A 42 3.49 4.59 -12.02
N VAL A 43 3.17 3.31 -12.11
CA VAL A 43 2.10 2.68 -11.34
C VAL A 43 2.67 1.57 -10.49
N VAL A 44 2.14 1.41 -9.26
CA VAL A 44 2.54 0.36 -8.33
C VAL A 44 1.31 -0.26 -7.69
N GLY A 45 1.25 -1.59 -7.65
CA GLY A 45 0.11 -2.30 -7.06
C GLY A 45 0.54 -3.62 -6.44
N GLY A 46 -0.17 -4.07 -5.42
CA GLY A 46 0.08 -5.39 -4.80
C GLY A 46 -0.49 -6.56 -5.61
N SER A 47 -1.29 -6.27 -6.65
CA SER A 47 -1.86 -7.27 -7.55
C SER A 47 -0.83 -7.80 -8.54
N ASP A 48 -1.09 -9.00 -9.07
CA ASP A 48 -0.35 -9.56 -10.22
C ASP A 48 -0.49 -8.68 -11.48
N PHE A 49 0.38 -8.93 -12.45
CA PHE A 49 0.41 -8.14 -13.69
C PHE A 49 -0.88 -8.23 -14.50
N GLU A 50 -1.52 -9.41 -14.55
CA GLU A 50 -2.77 -9.63 -15.29
C GLU A 50 -3.88 -8.72 -14.77
N LYS A 51 -4.05 -8.62 -13.44
CA LYS A 51 -5.01 -7.67 -12.85
C LYS A 51 -4.68 -6.22 -13.16
N VAL A 52 -3.40 -5.84 -13.13
CA VAL A 52 -3.00 -4.49 -13.51
C VAL A 52 -3.37 -4.20 -14.98
N GLN A 53 -3.20 -5.17 -15.88
CA GLN A 53 -3.63 -5.08 -17.29
C GLN A 53 -5.15 -5.00 -17.43
N GLU A 54 -5.91 -5.81 -16.68
CA GLU A 54 -7.37 -5.75 -16.68
C GLU A 54 -7.89 -4.36 -16.33
N GLN A 55 -7.23 -3.67 -15.39
CA GLN A 55 -7.63 -2.37 -14.89
C GLN A 55 -7.14 -1.21 -15.76
N LEU A 56 -5.88 -1.23 -16.20
CA LEU A 56 -5.24 -0.10 -16.88
C LEU A 56 -5.14 -0.25 -18.41
N GLY A 57 -5.44 -1.44 -18.92
CA GLY A 57 -5.32 -1.80 -20.33
C GLY A 57 -4.18 -2.79 -20.59
N ASN A 58 -4.30 -3.56 -21.68
CA ASN A 58 -3.30 -4.57 -22.05
C ASN A 58 -1.95 -3.94 -22.41
N ASP A 59 -1.96 -2.68 -22.85
CA ASP A 59 -0.83 -1.83 -23.23
C ASP A 59 -0.25 -1.02 -22.06
N VAL A 60 -0.47 -1.48 -20.82
CA VAL A 60 -0.05 -0.76 -19.60
C VAL A 60 1.46 -0.49 -19.57
N VAL A 61 2.29 -1.40 -20.09
CA VAL A 61 3.75 -1.26 -20.06
C VAL A 61 4.26 -0.21 -21.05
N GLU A 62 3.49 0.07 -22.10
CA GLU A 62 3.75 1.14 -23.05
C GLU A 62 3.20 2.48 -22.56
N LYS A 63 2.11 2.47 -21.77
CA LYS A 63 1.41 3.68 -21.28
C LYS A 63 2.12 4.42 -20.14
N TYR A 64 2.95 3.73 -19.37
CA TYR A 64 3.65 4.30 -18.22
C TYR A 64 5.17 4.09 -18.33
N ASP A 65 5.95 4.96 -17.70
CA ASP A 65 7.41 4.82 -17.69
C ASP A 65 7.85 3.68 -16.77
N TYR A 66 7.10 3.45 -15.68
CA TYR A 66 7.29 2.32 -14.78
C TYR A 66 5.98 1.60 -14.49
N VAL A 67 6.02 0.26 -14.46
CA VAL A 67 4.90 -0.56 -14.02
C VAL A 67 5.43 -1.57 -13.00
N PHE A 68 4.93 -1.49 -11.77
CA PHE A 68 5.37 -2.30 -10.63
C PHE A 68 4.22 -3.16 -10.07
N PRO A 69 3.87 -4.28 -10.73
CA PRO A 69 2.99 -5.29 -10.14
C PRO A 69 3.67 -5.95 -8.94
N GLU A 70 2.85 -6.56 -8.08
CA GLU A 70 3.32 -7.27 -6.88
C GLU A 70 4.30 -6.42 -6.06
N ASN A 71 3.96 -5.15 -5.83
CA ASN A 71 4.77 -4.14 -5.11
C ASN A 71 6.14 -3.82 -5.76
N GLY A 72 6.39 -4.27 -6.98
CA GLY A 72 7.68 -4.11 -7.68
C GLY A 72 8.53 -5.37 -7.70
N LEU A 73 8.04 -6.52 -7.21
CA LEU A 73 8.72 -7.81 -7.41
C LEU A 73 8.79 -8.17 -8.89
N VAL A 74 7.76 -7.77 -9.63
CA VAL A 74 7.84 -7.63 -11.08
C VAL A 74 7.99 -6.15 -11.38
N ALA A 75 8.95 -5.79 -12.22
CA ALA A 75 9.17 -4.40 -12.60
C ALA A 75 9.33 -4.29 -14.11
N TYR A 76 8.60 -3.35 -14.70
CA TYR A 76 8.78 -2.92 -16.08
C TYR A 76 9.22 -1.47 -16.12
N LYS A 77 10.13 -1.16 -17.03
CA LYS A 77 10.64 0.19 -17.30
C LYS A 77 10.68 0.41 -18.80
N ASP A 78 10.08 1.51 -19.26
CA ASP A 78 10.04 1.89 -20.69
C ASP A 78 9.63 0.73 -21.62
N GLY A 79 8.56 0.01 -21.25
CA GLY A 79 8.02 -1.13 -22.00
C GLY A 79 8.81 -2.44 -21.87
N LYS A 80 9.91 -2.48 -21.09
CA LYS A 80 10.77 -3.67 -20.96
C LYS A 80 10.71 -4.24 -19.55
N LEU A 81 10.73 -5.57 -19.45
CA LEU A 81 10.87 -6.25 -18.17
C LEU A 81 12.25 -5.97 -17.58
N LEU A 82 12.30 -5.36 -16.40
CA LEU A 82 13.51 -5.04 -15.67
C LEU A 82 13.92 -6.19 -14.75
N CYS A 83 12.98 -6.69 -13.94
CA CYS A 83 13.21 -7.82 -13.06
C CYS A 83 11.93 -8.59 -12.72
N LYS A 84 12.13 -9.83 -12.28
CA LYS A 84 11.12 -10.66 -11.64
C LYS A 84 11.76 -11.39 -10.47
N GLN A 85 11.25 -11.16 -9.28
CA GLN A 85 11.68 -11.77 -8.03
C GLN A 85 10.60 -12.72 -7.51
N ASN A 86 11.02 -13.75 -6.79
CA ASN A 86 10.12 -14.69 -6.13
C ASN A 86 10.61 -15.01 -4.72
N ILE A 87 9.67 -15.36 -3.84
CA ILE A 87 9.94 -15.56 -2.42
C ILE A 87 10.95 -16.69 -2.17
N GLN A 88 10.94 -17.76 -2.97
CA GLN A 88 11.91 -18.85 -2.81
C GLN A 88 13.36 -18.46 -3.13
N GLY A 89 13.56 -17.61 -4.14
CA GLY A 89 14.88 -17.10 -4.49
C GLY A 89 15.44 -16.15 -3.43
N HIS A 90 14.56 -15.49 -2.66
CA HIS A 90 14.97 -14.54 -1.62
C HIS A 90 15.20 -15.19 -0.25
N LEU A 91 14.27 -16.03 0.21
CA LEU A 91 14.34 -16.64 1.54
C LEU A 91 15.11 -17.97 1.56
N GLY A 92 15.17 -18.65 0.41
CA GLY A 92 15.69 -20.02 0.31
C GLY A 92 14.70 -21.09 0.77
N GLU A 93 14.86 -22.30 0.24
CA GLU A 93 13.98 -23.44 0.48
C GLU A 93 13.91 -23.86 1.95
N ALA A 94 15.03 -23.81 2.67
CA ALA A 94 15.08 -24.24 4.08
C ALA A 94 14.12 -23.43 4.96
N LEU A 95 14.20 -22.09 4.88
CA LEU A 95 13.34 -21.21 5.67
C LEU A 95 11.87 -21.31 5.24
N ILE A 96 11.61 -21.47 3.95
CA ILE A 96 10.24 -21.66 3.43
C ILE A 96 9.63 -22.96 3.95
N GLN A 97 10.39 -24.06 3.95
CA GLN A 97 9.91 -25.33 4.46
C GLN A 97 9.66 -25.27 5.96
N ASP A 98 10.54 -24.63 6.73
CA ASP A 98 10.33 -24.40 8.18
C ASP A 98 9.02 -23.63 8.43
N LEU A 99 8.81 -22.54 7.69
CA LEU A 99 7.59 -21.72 7.78
C LEU A 99 6.32 -22.50 7.42
N ILE A 100 6.34 -23.25 6.31
CA ILE A 100 5.21 -24.08 5.87
C ILE A 100 4.91 -25.16 6.90
N ASN A 101 5.92 -25.89 7.37
CA ASN A 101 5.77 -26.97 8.34
C ASN A 101 5.22 -26.46 9.67
N TYR A 102 5.71 -25.30 10.13
CA TYR A 102 5.18 -24.65 11.33
C TYR A 102 3.70 -24.28 11.14
N CYS A 103 3.36 -23.64 10.02
CA CYS A 103 1.99 -23.23 9.74
C CYS A 103 1.03 -24.43 9.67
N LEU A 104 1.41 -25.51 8.97
CA LEU A 104 0.61 -26.73 8.89
C LEU A 104 0.43 -27.38 10.28
N SER A 105 1.49 -27.45 11.07
CA SER A 105 1.46 -27.99 12.44
C SER A 105 0.57 -27.16 13.37
N TYR A 106 0.60 -25.83 13.23
CA TYR A 106 -0.24 -24.92 13.99
C TYR A 106 -1.72 -25.09 13.60
N ILE A 107 -2.01 -25.06 12.30
CA ILE A 107 -3.37 -25.23 11.76
C ILE A 107 -3.95 -26.58 12.16
N ALA A 108 -3.16 -27.65 12.20
CA ALA A 108 -3.61 -28.97 12.64
C ALA A 108 -4.15 -28.97 14.08
N LYS A 109 -3.60 -28.14 14.97
CA LYS A 109 -3.98 -28.05 16.39
C LYS A 109 -5.22 -27.18 16.64
N ILE A 110 -5.49 -26.19 15.78
CA ILE A 110 -6.67 -25.33 15.91
C ILE A 110 -7.93 -26.17 15.60
N LYS A 111 -8.92 -26.18 16.49
CA LYS A 111 -10.26 -26.73 16.19
C LYS A 111 -11.18 -25.59 15.76
N LEU A 112 -11.70 -25.68 14.55
CA LEU A 112 -12.66 -24.73 13.99
C LEU A 112 -13.98 -25.46 13.71
N PRO A 113 -15.13 -24.76 13.68
CA PRO A 113 -16.40 -25.36 13.28
C PRO A 113 -16.32 -26.03 11.90
N LYS A 114 -15.58 -25.42 10.98
CA LYS A 114 -15.37 -25.90 9.62
C LYS A 114 -13.92 -25.68 9.22
N LYS A 115 -13.35 -26.66 8.51
CA LYS A 115 -12.11 -26.54 7.73
C LYS A 115 -12.37 -27.03 6.31
N ARG A 116 -11.70 -26.41 5.34
CA ARG A 116 -11.81 -26.75 3.93
C ARG A 116 -10.42 -27.13 3.42
N GLY A 117 -9.96 -26.52 2.34
CA GLY A 117 -8.63 -26.74 1.77
C GLY A 117 -7.93 -25.44 1.40
N THR A 118 -6.72 -25.56 0.87
CA THR A 118 -5.85 -24.40 0.55
C THR A 118 -5.60 -23.55 1.79
N PHE A 119 -5.00 -24.19 2.81
CA PHE A 119 -4.61 -23.54 4.06
C PHE A 119 -3.39 -22.64 3.90
N ILE A 120 -2.50 -22.99 2.97
CA ILE A 120 -1.34 -22.20 2.57
C ILE A 120 -1.40 -22.09 1.05
N GLU A 121 -1.48 -20.88 0.53
CA GLU A 121 -1.42 -20.57 -0.89
C GLU A 121 -0.07 -19.91 -1.18
N PHE A 122 0.75 -20.57 -1.99
CA PHE A 122 2.04 -20.07 -2.42
C PHE A 122 1.85 -19.09 -3.58
N ARG A 123 2.26 -17.83 -3.38
CA ARG A 123 2.26 -16.80 -4.42
C ARG A 123 3.70 -16.41 -4.74
N ASN A 124 3.89 -15.65 -5.81
CA ASN A 124 5.21 -15.23 -6.24
C ASN A 124 5.94 -14.39 -5.17
N GLY A 125 5.24 -13.43 -4.53
CA GLY A 125 5.81 -12.58 -3.50
C GLY A 125 5.58 -12.97 -2.04
N MET A 126 4.74 -13.96 -1.75
CA MET A 126 4.22 -14.18 -0.40
C MET A 126 3.59 -15.57 -0.23
N LEU A 127 3.40 -15.98 1.02
CA LEU A 127 2.51 -17.07 1.39
C LEU A 127 1.23 -16.47 1.99
N ASN A 128 0.07 -16.86 1.48
CA ASN A 128 -1.21 -16.55 2.13
C ASN A 128 -1.64 -17.73 3.01
N VAL A 129 -1.80 -17.51 4.31
CA VAL A 129 -2.15 -18.55 5.29
C VAL A 129 -3.58 -18.33 5.79
N SER A 130 -4.42 -19.35 5.68
CA SER A 130 -5.85 -19.33 6.05
C SER A 130 -6.17 -20.50 6.98
N PRO A 131 -6.48 -20.26 8.27
CA PRO A 131 -6.81 -21.34 9.21
C PRO A 131 -8.06 -22.17 8.81
N VAL A 132 -9.08 -21.51 8.25
CA VAL A 132 -10.30 -22.17 7.75
C VAL A 132 -10.09 -22.84 6.37
N GLY A 133 -9.10 -22.37 5.61
CA GLY A 133 -8.84 -22.77 4.22
C GLY A 133 -9.56 -21.87 3.21
N ARG A 134 -8.89 -21.51 2.11
CA ARG A 134 -9.42 -20.56 1.12
C ARG A 134 -10.55 -21.11 0.26
N SER A 135 -10.72 -22.42 0.17
CA SER A 135 -11.81 -23.04 -0.59
C SER A 135 -13.15 -23.06 0.16
N CYS A 136 -13.30 -22.23 1.20
CA CYS A 136 -14.55 -22.08 1.93
C CYS A 136 -15.60 -21.26 1.15
N SER A 137 -16.87 -21.49 1.45
CA SER A 137 -17.97 -20.68 0.90
C SER A 137 -17.96 -19.26 1.47
N GLN A 138 -18.77 -18.37 0.90
CA GLN A 138 -18.91 -17.01 1.40
C GLN A 138 -19.54 -16.98 2.80
N GLU A 139 -20.52 -17.86 3.07
CA GLU A 139 -21.15 -18.02 4.37
C GLU A 139 -20.12 -18.48 5.41
N GLU A 140 -19.31 -19.48 5.07
CA GLU A 140 -18.24 -20.01 5.93
C GLU A 140 -17.16 -18.97 6.23
N ARG A 141 -16.87 -18.10 5.26
CA ARG A 141 -15.96 -16.97 5.42
C ARG A 141 -16.49 -15.95 6.44
N ILE A 142 -17.80 -15.68 6.42
CA ILE A 142 -18.44 -14.78 7.39
C ILE A 142 -18.43 -15.42 8.78
N GLU A 143 -18.83 -16.69 8.89
CA GLU A 143 -18.80 -17.43 10.16
C GLU A 143 -17.40 -17.46 10.78
N PHE A 144 -16.36 -17.75 9.97
CA PHE A 144 -14.98 -17.73 10.46
C PHE A 144 -14.56 -16.33 10.89
N TYR A 145 -14.91 -15.29 10.13
CA TYR A 145 -14.56 -13.93 10.49
C TYR A 145 -15.17 -13.52 11.83
N GLU A 146 -16.44 -13.82 12.07
CA GLU A 146 -17.10 -13.55 13.35
C GLU A 146 -16.47 -14.32 14.52
N LEU A 147 -16.06 -15.58 14.29
CA LEU A 147 -15.34 -16.38 15.27
C LEU A 147 -13.95 -15.79 15.55
N ASP A 148 -13.21 -15.43 14.51
CA ASP A 148 -11.87 -14.85 14.61
C ASP A 148 -11.87 -13.50 15.34
N GLN A 149 -12.91 -12.69 15.18
CA GLN A 149 -13.07 -11.45 15.97
C GLN A 149 -13.29 -11.71 17.47
N LYS A 150 -13.92 -12.84 17.82
CA LYS A 150 -14.18 -13.22 19.22
C LYS A 150 -12.99 -13.91 19.88
N GLU A 151 -12.29 -14.76 19.12
CA GLU A 151 -11.23 -15.63 19.65
C GLU A 151 -9.81 -15.18 19.29
N SER A 152 -9.67 -14.18 18.40
CA SER A 152 -8.40 -13.63 17.92
C SER A 152 -7.48 -14.71 17.32
N ILE A 153 -8.04 -15.64 16.55
CA ILE A 153 -7.34 -16.85 16.06
C ILE A 153 -6.14 -16.46 15.19
N ARG A 154 -6.35 -15.62 14.16
CA ARG A 154 -5.28 -15.17 13.26
C ARG A 154 -4.25 -14.31 13.98
N GLN A 155 -4.70 -13.47 14.91
CA GLN A 155 -3.80 -12.62 15.69
C GLN A 155 -2.84 -13.46 16.55
N LYS A 156 -3.36 -14.41 17.33
CA LYS A 156 -2.53 -15.32 18.14
C LYS A 156 -1.56 -16.13 17.28
N PHE A 157 -2.04 -16.61 16.13
CA PHE A 157 -1.20 -17.35 15.20
C PHE A 157 -0.06 -16.48 14.64
N VAL A 158 -0.35 -15.24 14.24
CA VAL A 158 0.67 -14.29 13.78
C VAL A 158 1.66 -13.91 14.89
N GLU A 159 1.18 -13.70 16.13
CA GLU A 159 2.06 -13.42 17.28
C GLU A 159 3.02 -14.58 17.57
N ASP A 160 2.54 -15.82 17.49
CA ASP A 160 3.38 -17.01 17.65
C ASP A 160 4.40 -17.15 16.50
N LEU A 161 3.99 -16.90 15.26
CA LEU A 161 4.90 -16.88 14.10
C LEU A 161 5.97 -15.80 14.23
N ARG A 162 5.61 -14.59 14.67
CA ARG A 162 6.57 -13.50 14.90
C ARG A 162 7.61 -13.87 15.95
N ARG A 163 7.21 -14.59 17.00
CA ARG A 163 8.13 -15.06 18.04
C ARG A 163 9.04 -16.17 17.53
N GLU A 164 8.49 -17.14 16.82
CA GLU A 164 9.25 -18.29 16.28
C GLU A 164 10.29 -17.86 15.24
N PHE A 165 9.89 -16.97 14.32
CA PHE A 165 10.72 -16.53 13.19
C PHE A 165 11.35 -15.15 13.42
N ALA A 166 11.50 -14.75 14.68
CA ALA A 166 12.13 -13.47 15.03
C ALA A 166 13.54 -13.38 14.42
N GLY A 167 13.83 -12.26 13.75
CA GLY A 167 15.12 -12.01 13.11
C GLY A 167 15.35 -12.78 11.79
N LYS A 168 14.33 -13.47 11.25
CA LYS A 168 14.41 -14.18 9.95
C LYS A 168 13.98 -13.33 8.75
N GLY A 169 13.71 -12.04 8.95
CA GLY A 169 13.35 -11.12 7.87
C GLY A 169 11.95 -11.34 7.31
N LEU A 170 10.97 -11.67 8.18
CA LEU A 170 9.59 -11.96 7.77
C LEU A 170 8.62 -10.96 8.38
N THR A 171 7.75 -10.42 7.52
CA THR A 171 6.62 -9.58 7.88
C THR A 171 5.32 -10.39 7.76
N PHE A 172 4.40 -10.14 8.69
CA PHE A 172 3.11 -10.81 8.78
C PHE A 172 1.99 -9.77 8.80
N SER A 173 1.06 -9.85 7.85
CA SER A 173 -0.04 -8.89 7.71
C SER A 173 -1.40 -9.59 7.69
N ILE A 174 -2.25 -9.28 8.67
CA ILE A 174 -3.62 -9.80 8.70
C ILE A 174 -4.46 -9.02 7.70
N GLY A 175 -4.97 -9.71 6.69
CA GLY A 175 -5.69 -9.12 5.56
C GLY A 175 -7.01 -9.83 5.28
N GLY A 176 -8.05 -9.05 5.01
CA GLY A 176 -9.38 -9.59 4.71
C GLY A 176 -10.00 -10.40 5.86
N GLN A 177 -10.87 -11.35 5.51
CA GLN A 177 -11.73 -12.02 6.49
C GLN A 177 -11.18 -13.35 7.02
N ILE A 178 -10.31 -14.04 6.28
CA ILE A 178 -9.98 -15.44 6.59
C ILE A 178 -8.49 -15.75 6.69
N SER A 179 -7.63 -14.84 6.22
CA SER A 179 -6.20 -15.14 6.07
C SER A 179 -5.32 -14.00 6.56
N PHE A 180 -4.02 -14.27 6.51
CA PHE A 180 -2.94 -13.30 6.65
C PHE A 180 -1.85 -13.65 5.63
N ASP A 181 -1.09 -12.64 5.23
CA ASP A 181 0.03 -12.78 4.30
C ASP A 181 1.36 -12.81 5.07
N VAL A 182 2.28 -13.66 4.61
CA VAL A 182 3.66 -13.76 5.09
C VAL A 182 4.58 -13.45 3.91
N PHE A 183 5.44 -12.45 4.07
CA PHE A 183 6.34 -11.98 3.03
C PHE A 183 7.65 -11.46 3.64
N PRO A 184 8.74 -11.39 2.87
CA PRO A 184 10.00 -10.85 3.35
C PRO A 184 9.88 -9.38 3.77
N ASP A 185 10.67 -8.96 4.75
CA ASP A 185 10.71 -7.57 5.18
C ASP A 185 11.01 -6.62 4.02
N GLY A 186 10.24 -5.52 3.93
CA GLY A 186 10.40 -4.52 2.88
C GLY A 186 9.78 -4.90 1.53
N TRP A 187 9.11 -6.05 1.39
CA TRP A 187 8.36 -6.42 0.17
C TRP A 187 6.95 -5.79 0.10
N ASP A 188 6.70 -4.76 0.90
CA ASP A 188 5.58 -3.83 0.68
C ASP A 188 5.87 -2.88 -0.50
N LYS A 189 4.98 -1.91 -0.77
CA LYS A 189 5.11 -0.98 -1.92
C LYS A 189 6.43 -0.20 -1.94
N ARG A 190 7.16 -0.09 -0.82
CA ARG A 190 8.49 0.51 -0.78
C ARG A 190 9.52 -0.28 -1.60
N TYR A 191 9.29 -1.57 -1.85
CA TYR A 191 10.19 -2.40 -2.65
C TYR A 191 10.49 -1.79 -4.03
N CYS A 192 9.50 -1.18 -4.68
CA CYS A 192 9.69 -0.58 -6.00
C CYS A 192 10.66 0.62 -5.99
N LEU A 193 10.86 1.27 -4.83
CA LEU A 193 11.76 2.41 -4.72
C LEU A 193 13.22 2.03 -5.01
N GLY A 194 13.61 0.79 -4.69
CA GLY A 194 14.94 0.27 -5.01
C GLY A 194 15.22 0.21 -6.52
N HIS A 195 14.18 0.13 -7.36
CA HIS A 195 14.33 0.11 -8.82
C HIS A 195 14.55 1.50 -9.43
N VAL A 196 14.13 2.57 -8.73
CA VAL A 196 14.21 3.95 -9.22
C VAL A 196 15.26 4.79 -8.49
N GLU A 197 15.87 4.25 -7.42
CA GLU A 197 16.88 4.94 -6.61
C GLU A 197 18.07 5.45 -7.45
N LYS A 198 18.51 4.66 -8.43
CA LYS A 198 19.66 4.97 -9.29
C LYS A 198 19.31 5.82 -10.51
N ASP A 199 18.03 6.19 -10.67
CA ASP A 199 17.54 6.92 -11.85
C ASP A 199 17.65 8.44 -11.70
N GLY A 200 18.19 8.93 -10.58
CA GLY A 200 18.54 10.34 -10.39
C GLY A 200 17.35 11.27 -10.17
N TYR A 201 16.21 10.76 -9.70
CA TYR A 201 15.06 11.58 -9.33
C TYR A 201 15.34 12.37 -8.04
N GLU A 202 15.14 13.68 -8.07
CA GLU A 202 15.20 14.56 -6.89
C GLU A 202 13.94 14.46 -6.04
N THR A 203 12.79 14.14 -6.65
CA THR A 203 11.52 14.03 -5.94
C THR A 203 10.65 12.91 -6.51
N ILE A 204 10.13 12.08 -5.62
CA ILE A 204 9.15 11.05 -5.94
C ILE A 204 7.84 11.40 -5.24
N TYR A 205 6.79 11.67 -6.01
CA TYR A 205 5.44 11.90 -5.52
C TYR A 205 4.67 10.58 -5.52
N PHE A 206 4.23 10.12 -4.35
CA PHE A 206 3.37 8.95 -4.25
C PHE A 206 1.91 9.36 -4.02
N PHE A 207 0.99 8.78 -4.79
CA PHE A 207 -0.45 8.97 -4.67
C PHE A 207 -1.09 7.62 -4.33
N GLY A 208 -1.83 7.56 -3.23
CA GLY A 208 -2.52 6.34 -2.76
C GLY A 208 -3.72 6.66 -1.86
N ASP A 209 -4.70 5.76 -1.80
CA ASP A 209 -5.91 5.89 -0.98
C ASP A 209 -5.71 5.41 0.47
N LYS A 210 -4.84 4.41 0.67
CA LYS A 210 -4.53 3.81 1.98
C LYS A 210 -3.15 4.22 2.48
N THR A 211 -3.03 5.49 2.88
CA THR A 211 -1.76 6.11 3.32
C THR A 211 -1.61 6.19 4.84
N MET A 212 -2.62 5.79 5.60
CA MET A 212 -2.53 5.75 7.06
C MET A 212 -1.77 4.50 7.52
N PRO A 213 -0.94 4.60 8.58
CA PRO A 213 -0.37 3.44 9.23
C PRO A 213 -1.48 2.48 9.63
N ILE A 214 -1.33 1.19 9.34
CA ILE A 214 -2.25 0.17 9.82
C ILE A 214 -2.11 0.15 11.33
N LEU A 215 -3.17 0.54 12.05
CA LEU A 215 -3.19 0.63 13.52
C LEU A 215 -2.82 -0.76 14.09
N GLY A 216 -1.61 -0.91 14.62
CA GLY A 216 -1.11 -2.19 15.13
C GLY A 216 0.41 -2.38 15.12
N GLU A 217 1.17 -1.51 14.45
CA GLU A 217 2.63 -1.46 14.58
C GLU A 217 3.04 -0.33 15.52
N GLU A 218 3.42 -0.66 16.76
CA GLU A 218 4.32 0.21 17.53
C GLU A 218 5.66 0.25 16.77
N LEU A 219 5.82 1.27 15.93
CA LEU A 219 7.15 1.68 15.49
C LEU A 219 7.92 2.10 16.74
N SER A 220 8.92 1.30 17.11
CA SER A 220 9.88 1.67 18.14
C SER A 220 10.56 2.99 17.72
N PRO A 221 10.80 3.94 18.64
CA PRO A 221 11.42 5.21 18.30
C PRO A 221 12.88 4.98 17.90
N LEU A 222 13.16 4.95 16.61
CA LEU A 222 14.53 5.06 16.09
C LEU A 222 14.97 6.52 16.21
N GLY A 223 16.20 6.71 16.68
CA GLY A 223 16.81 7.99 17.07
C GLY A 223 16.97 9.03 15.95
N PRO A 224 17.80 10.07 16.14
CA PRO A 224 17.72 11.36 15.44
C PRO A 224 18.04 11.37 13.92
N GLU A 225 18.10 10.22 13.25
CA GLU A 225 18.28 10.07 11.80
C GLU A 225 17.13 9.25 11.17
N GLY A 226 15.88 9.61 11.50
CA GLY A 226 14.68 8.93 11.02
C GLY A 226 14.53 8.95 9.48
N PRO A 227 13.91 7.91 8.89
CA PRO A 227 13.81 7.78 7.44
C PRO A 227 12.91 8.87 6.85
N LEU A 228 13.27 9.30 5.64
CA LEU A 228 12.53 10.23 4.80
C LEU A 228 11.01 10.04 4.96
N VAL A 229 10.39 11.05 5.57
CA VAL A 229 8.99 11.38 5.35
C VAL A 229 8.84 11.46 3.83
N ALA A 230 8.26 10.43 3.21
CA ALA A 230 7.59 10.63 1.94
C ALA A 230 6.65 11.80 2.19
N THR A 231 6.93 12.97 1.63
CA THR A 231 6.08 14.14 1.80
C THR A 231 4.74 13.81 1.16
N LEU A 232 3.85 13.20 1.95
CA LEU A 232 2.42 13.15 1.74
C LEU A 232 1.93 14.57 1.93
N THR A 233 2.21 15.40 0.93
CA THR A 233 1.67 16.75 0.88
C THR A 233 0.20 16.58 0.54
N PHE A 234 -0.67 16.78 1.53
CA PHE A 234 -2.00 17.29 1.29
C PHE A 234 -1.90 18.82 1.29
N PRO A 235 -1.79 19.52 0.14
CA PRO A 235 -1.88 20.96 0.18
C PRO A 235 -3.35 21.36 0.13
N ARG A 236 -4.02 21.36 1.29
CA ARG A 236 -5.09 22.35 1.53
C ARG A 236 -4.48 23.64 2.08
N ARG A 237 -3.56 24.26 1.34
CA ARG A 237 -3.25 25.71 1.41
C ARG A 237 -2.09 26.20 0.57
N TRP A 238 -1.31 25.32 -0.04
CA TRP A 238 -0.23 25.73 -0.92
C TRP A 238 -0.67 25.53 -2.36
N GLY A 239 -0.69 26.62 -3.13
CA GLY A 239 -0.89 26.54 -4.56
C GLY A 239 0.20 25.68 -5.18
N LEU A 240 -0.06 24.37 -5.32
CA LEU A 240 0.56 23.58 -6.36
C LEU A 240 0.12 24.24 -7.66
N HIS A 241 0.97 25.09 -8.23
CA HIS A 241 0.87 25.40 -9.64
C HIS A 241 1.21 24.12 -10.39
N PHE A 242 0.18 23.29 -10.63
CA PHE A 242 0.18 22.41 -11.78
C PHE A 242 0.61 23.26 -12.98
N PRO A 243 1.56 22.80 -13.83
CA PRO A 243 1.90 23.53 -15.03
C PRO A 243 0.61 23.80 -15.80
N THR A 244 0.30 25.09 -16.00
CA THR A 244 -1.00 25.61 -16.44
C THR A 244 -1.69 24.71 -17.48
N GLY A 245 -2.96 24.37 -17.23
CA GLY A 245 -3.82 23.67 -18.21
C GLY A 245 -4.03 22.16 -18.04
N ILE A 246 -3.73 21.56 -16.87
CA ILE A 246 -4.12 20.17 -16.56
C ILE A 246 -4.81 20.13 -15.20
N ASP A 247 -6.14 20.07 -15.20
CA ASP A 247 -6.92 19.86 -13.99
C ASP A 247 -7.07 18.34 -13.72
N PRO A 248 -6.71 17.86 -12.51
CA PRO A 248 -6.88 16.47 -12.13
C PRO A 248 -8.36 16.11 -11.95
N PRO A 249 -8.79 14.89 -12.32
CA PRO A 249 -10.14 14.40 -12.01
C PRO A 249 -10.45 14.50 -10.51
N SER A 250 -11.71 14.79 -10.16
CA SER A 250 -12.17 15.02 -8.78
C SER A 250 -11.84 13.90 -7.78
N ARG A 251 -11.58 12.67 -8.26
CA ARG A 251 -11.19 11.52 -7.43
C ARG A 251 -9.78 11.60 -6.86
N LEU A 252 -8.84 12.28 -7.51
CA LEU A 252 -7.48 12.47 -6.97
C LEU A 252 -7.45 13.33 -5.69
N PHE A 253 -8.52 14.11 -5.44
CA PHE A 253 -8.60 15.06 -4.33
C PHE A 253 -9.79 14.81 -3.39
N CYS A 254 -10.40 13.62 -3.41
CA CYS A 254 -11.60 13.37 -2.61
C CYS A 254 -11.23 13.15 -1.13
N PRO A 255 -11.57 14.07 -0.20
CA PRO A 255 -11.41 13.84 1.23
C PRO A 255 -12.66 13.12 1.71
N LEU A 256 -12.53 11.83 2.01
CA LEU A 256 -13.62 11.11 2.68
C LEU A 256 -13.77 11.67 4.11
N GLY A 257 -14.94 12.28 4.37
CA GLY A 257 -15.51 12.45 5.72
C GLY A 257 -15.13 13.71 6.50
N VAL A 258 -15.88 14.81 6.31
CA VAL A 258 -16.10 15.79 7.38
C VAL A 258 -17.60 16.16 7.39
N PRO A 259 -18.31 16.04 8.53
CA PRO A 259 -19.72 16.43 8.62
C PRO A 259 -19.89 17.93 8.36
N GLN A 260 -20.91 18.29 7.58
CA GLN A 260 -21.27 19.69 7.35
C GLN A 260 -21.91 20.29 8.61
N HIS A 261 -21.14 21.07 9.37
CA HIS A 261 -21.70 22.14 10.20
C HIS A 261 -20.88 23.43 10.01
N PRO A 262 -21.53 24.60 9.86
CA PRO A 262 -20.83 25.84 9.58
C PRO A 262 -20.09 26.35 10.84
N PRO A 263 -18.85 26.82 10.73
CA PRO A 263 -18.13 27.38 11.87
C PRO A 263 -18.74 28.73 12.28
N ARG A 264 -19.18 28.82 13.54
CA ARG A 264 -19.45 30.09 14.23
C ARG A 264 -18.16 30.91 14.29
N SER A 265 -18.26 32.18 13.91
CA SER A 265 -17.17 33.15 13.96
C SER A 265 -16.82 33.51 15.42
N LEU A 266 -15.60 33.20 15.83
CA LEU A 266 -14.95 33.82 16.98
C LEU A 266 -13.83 34.72 16.46
N ARG A 267 -14.07 36.03 16.46
CA ARG A 267 -13.03 37.05 16.30
C ARG A 267 -12.26 37.16 17.62
N ALA A 268 -10.96 36.96 17.58
CA ALA A 268 -10.04 37.46 18.61
C ALA A 268 -9.12 38.49 17.96
N SER A 269 -9.24 39.74 18.41
CA SER A 269 -8.35 40.86 18.06
C SER A 269 -7.16 40.85 19.02
N ALA A 270 -5.96 41.11 18.52
CA ALA A 270 -4.76 41.27 19.32
C ALA A 270 -4.05 42.60 18.99
N ALA A 271 -3.89 43.44 20.02
CA ALA A 271 -2.88 44.49 20.24
C ALA A 271 -3.48 45.43 21.32
N GLY A 272 -2.83 45.87 22.38
CA GLY A 272 -1.45 45.79 22.84
C GLY A 272 -1.23 46.97 23.80
N LEU A 273 -0.80 46.67 25.03
CA LEU A 273 0.02 47.47 25.97
C LEU A 273 -0.33 48.93 26.35
N ARG A 274 -0.04 49.19 27.65
CA ARG A 274 0.05 50.46 28.42
C ARG A 274 -1.31 50.85 29.04
N GLY A 275 -1.48 51.04 30.34
CA GLY A 275 -0.59 51.46 31.43
C GLY A 275 -1.28 52.62 32.14
N GLY A 276 -1.40 52.59 33.47
CA GLY A 276 -1.83 53.74 34.26
C GLY A 276 -2.96 53.48 35.24
N ASP A 277 -2.61 53.59 36.53
CA ASP A 277 -3.47 53.83 37.68
C ASP A 277 -4.56 54.91 37.46
N VAL A 278 -5.63 54.83 38.26
CA VAL A 278 -6.00 55.81 39.31
C VAL A 278 -7.51 55.70 39.59
N ARG A 279 -7.81 55.34 40.85
CA ARG A 279 -9.05 55.47 41.65
C ARG A 279 -10.24 54.55 41.35
#